data_AF-M3D509-F1
#
_entry.id   AF-M3D509-F1
#
_cell.length_a   1.000
_cell.length_b   1.000
_cell.length_c   1.000
_cell.angle_alpha   90.00
_cell.angle_beta   90.00
_cell.angle_gamma   90.00
#
_symmetry.space_group_name_H-M   'P 1'
#
loop_
_entity.id
_entity.type
_entity.pdbx_description
1 polymer ?
#
loop_
_entity_poly.entity_id
_entity_poly.type
_entity_poly.pdbx_seq_one_letter_code
_entity_poly.pdbx_strand_id
1 'polypeptide(L)'
;MAPTGCAYRTDWVWSNLSNVHVANNRAWFTTFTYFKSRISSATIPYGPYKTEVLGVGDVELDVQTHHDRTGPGSYRTIVLRDVLFVPTAVCNILGRPILKDFGLVTEPSTGQLTDKAGEPAGLLDGPRLLRLRLVGMNATETCLRDDTMYMINAVWSDAERAIYQARQDLEANTLPPLTQEERAWLGRYYGNEWKFLQSYLLDLTNDEERAEGRAILKGLMEQDEIMEICRLIGVGYVLAIAANFHAFVLLQELRGQSP
;
A
#
# COMPACT_ATOMS: atom_id res chain seq x y z
N MET A 1 -7.16 -12.05 -4.14
CA MET A 1 -6.88 -13.38 -4.71
C MET A 1 -5.42 -13.48 -5.08
N ALA A 2 -4.69 -14.37 -4.40
CA ALA A 2 -3.34 -14.76 -4.77
C ALA A 2 -3.29 -15.25 -6.24
N PRO A 3 -2.20 -15.01 -6.98
CA PRO A 3 -2.08 -15.52 -8.35
C PRO A 3 -2.04 -17.05 -8.34
N THR A 4 -2.64 -17.68 -9.35
CA THR A 4 -2.78 -19.14 -9.45
C THR A 4 -1.82 -19.74 -10.47
N GLY A 5 -1.37 -20.98 -10.23
CA GLY A 5 -0.45 -21.72 -11.11
C GLY A 5 0.85 -22.15 -10.41
N CYS A 6 1.63 -23.01 -11.06
CA CYS A 6 2.86 -23.57 -10.50
C CYS A 6 3.90 -22.49 -10.12
N ALA A 7 3.95 -21.39 -10.87
CA ALA A 7 4.84 -20.25 -10.62
C ALA A 7 4.54 -19.48 -9.31
N TYR A 8 3.42 -19.79 -8.64
CA TYR A 8 2.97 -19.16 -7.41
C TYR A 8 2.83 -20.14 -6.25
N ARG A 9 3.22 -21.42 -6.46
CA ARG A 9 3.41 -22.40 -5.39
C ARG A 9 4.73 -22.11 -4.65
N THR A 10 4.83 -20.91 -4.10
CA THR A 10 5.98 -20.43 -3.35
C THR A 10 5.54 -20.16 -1.92
N ASP A 11 6.32 -20.63 -0.96
CA ASP A 11 6.01 -20.46 0.45
C ASP A 11 6.23 -19.02 0.90
N TRP A 12 5.38 -18.52 1.78
CA TRP A 12 5.60 -17.28 2.54
C TRP A 12 6.15 -17.65 3.92
N VAL A 13 7.48 -17.65 4.04
CA VAL A 13 8.18 -18.10 5.25
C VAL A 13 8.30 -16.95 6.26
N TRP A 14 7.84 -17.17 7.49
CA TRP A 14 8.10 -16.27 8.59
C TRP A 14 9.58 -16.24 8.95
N SER A 15 10.15 -15.04 9.04
CA SER A 15 11.55 -14.84 9.41
C SER A 15 11.67 -13.65 10.37
N ASN A 16 11.86 -13.96 11.65
CA ASN A 16 12.06 -12.97 12.70
C ASN A 16 13.37 -12.16 12.55
N LEU A 17 14.33 -12.66 11.77
CA LEU A 17 15.57 -11.94 11.43
C LEU A 17 15.38 -10.95 10.27
N SER A 18 14.27 -11.02 9.55
CA SER A 18 14.02 -10.15 8.39
C SER A 18 13.40 -8.82 8.83
N ASN A 19 13.92 -7.71 8.33
CA ASN A 19 13.36 -6.37 8.59
C ASN A 19 12.42 -5.89 7.47
N VAL A 20 12.13 -6.76 6.50
CA VAL A 20 11.35 -6.44 5.30
C VAL A 20 10.62 -7.69 4.79
N HIS A 21 9.56 -7.49 4.01
CA HIS A 21 8.90 -8.55 3.25
C HIS A 21 9.57 -8.75 1.88
N VAL A 22 9.54 -9.98 1.36
CA VAL A 22 10.09 -10.29 0.03
C VAL A 22 9.11 -11.17 -0.74
N ALA A 23 8.88 -10.85 -2.01
CA ALA A 23 8.18 -11.71 -2.94
C ALA A 23 9.07 -11.99 -4.18
N ASN A 24 9.04 -13.22 -4.68
CA ASN A 24 9.86 -13.65 -5.81
C ASN A 24 9.16 -13.58 -7.18
N ASN A 25 7.88 -13.23 -7.20
CA ASN A 25 7.11 -13.15 -8.42
C ASN A 25 6.34 -11.82 -8.52
N ARG A 26 6.44 -11.15 -9.67
CA ARG A 26 5.82 -9.85 -9.93
C ARG A 26 4.30 -9.89 -9.83
N ALA A 27 3.64 -11.01 -10.10
CA ALA A 27 2.17 -11.03 -10.08
C ALA A 27 1.58 -11.02 -8.67
N TRP A 28 2.38 -11.21 -7.61
CA TRP A 28 1.91 -11.04 -6.22
C TRP A 28 1.48 -9.60 -5.90
N PHE A 29 2.01 -8.63 -6.66
CA PHE A 29 1.93 -7.22 -6.34
C PHE A 29 0.65 -6.59 -6.87
N THR A 30 -0.15 -5.98 -5.99
CA THR A 30 -1.32 -5.16 -6.34
C THR A 30 -0.92 -3.74 -6.72
N THR A 31 0.11 -3.21 -6.07
CA THR A 31 0.81 -1.97 -6.46
C THR A 31 2.26 -2.32 -6.79
N PHE A 32 2.90 -1.59 -7.70
CA PHE A 32 4.29 -1.90 -8.04
C PHE A 32 5.03 -0.72 -8.65
N THR A 33 6.16 -0.40 -8.04
CA THR A 33 7.10 0.61 -8.50
C THR A 33 8.44 -0.07 -8.81
N TYR A 34 8.91 0.09 -10.04
CA TYR A 34 10.27 -0.34 -10.39
C TYR A 34 11.29 0.48 -9.61
N PHE A 35 12.12 -0.22 -8.83
CA PHE A 35 13.12 0.39 -7.96
C PHE A 35 14.27 -0.60 -7.78
N LYS A 36 15.44 -0.22 -8.30
CA LYS A 36 16.65 -1.03 -8.18
C LYS A 36 17.29 -0.78 -6.83
N SER A 37 17.50 -1.85 -6.07
CA SER A 37 18.03 -1.81 -4.70
C SER A 37 18.69 -3.14 -4.37
N ARG A 38 19.18 -3.30 -3.14
CA ARG A 38 19.86 -4.52 -2.68
C ARG A 38 19.50 -4.87 -1.24
N ILE A 39 19.41 -6.17 -0.98
CA ILE A 39 19.27 -6.75 0.37
C ILE A 39 20.45 -7.65 0.70
N SER A 40 20.67 -7.89 2.00
CA SER A 40 21.67 -8.83 2.52
C SER A 40 21.05 -9.86 3.46
N SER A 41 21.85 -10.83 3.89
CA SER A 41 21.48 -11.78 4.95
C SER A 41 21.87 -11.23 6.32
N ALA A 42 20.94 -11.27 7.28
CA ALA A 42 21.18 -11.03 8.70
C ALA A 42 22.20 -11.99 9.32
N THR A 43 22.34 -13.22 8.79
CA THR A 43 23.31 -14.19 9.30
C THR A 43 24.72 -13.95 8.79
N ILE A 44 24.86 -13.25 7.66
CA ILE A 44 26.14 -12.90 7.04
C ILE A 44 26.08 -11.44 6.55
N PRO A 45 25.96 -10.46 7.46
CA PRO A 45 25.65 -9.07 7.10
C PRO A 45 26.76 -8.38 6.31
N TYR A 46 28.02 -8.80 6.50
CA TYR A 46 29.20 -8.33 5.77
C TYR A 46 29.61 -9.27 4.64
N GLY A 47 28.73 -10.21 4.26
CA GLY A 47 28.98 -11.10 3.14
C GLY A 47 29.13 -10.31 1.83
N PRO A 48 29.98 -10.78 0.90
CA PRO A 48 30.16 -10.10 -0.39
C PRO A 48 28.91 -10.20 -1.28
N TYR A 49 27.98 -11.09 -0.96
CA TYR A 49 26.78 -11.36 -1.75
C TYR A 49 25.60 -10.52 -1.26
N LYS A 50 25.19 -9.56 -2.07
CA LYS A 50 23.91 -8.87 -1.94
C LYS A 50 22.95 -9.39 -3.02
N THR A 51 21.69 -9.55 -2.66
CA THR A 51 20.65 -9.97 -3.60
C THR A 51 19.96 -8.73 -4.18
N GLU A 52 19.73 -8.73 -5.48
CA GLU A 52 19.11 -7.60 -6.18
C GLU A 52 17.61 -7.52 -5.94
N VAL A 53 17.15 -6.29 -5.69
CA VAL A 53 15.74 -5.91 -5.63
C VAL A 53 15.42 -5.18 -6.91
N LEU A 54 14.32 -5.54 -7.56
CA LEU A 54 13.90 -4.95 -8.84
C LEU A 54 12.64 -4.06 -8.73
N GLY A 55 11.97 -4.07 -7.58
CA GLY A 55 10.83 -3.21 -7.32
C GLY A 55 10.31 -3.31 -5.90
N VAL A 56 9.37 -2.43 -5.58
CA VAL A 56 8.68 -2.36 -4.30
C VAL A 56 7.20 -2.20 -4.56
N GLY A 57 6.36 -2.77 -3.71
CA GLY A 57 4.92 -2.54 -3.75
C GLY A 57 4.17 -3.36 -2.72
N ASP A 58 2.85 -3.34 -2.83
CA ASP A 58 1.96 -3.98 -1.87
C ASP A 58 1.51 -5.34 -2.37
N VAL A 59 1.25 -6.26 -1.43
CA VAL A 59 0.77 -7.61 -1.71
C VAL A 59 -0.44 -7.91 -0.84
N GLU A 60 -1.52 -8.36 -1.46
CA GLU A 60 -2.72 -8.84 -0.78
C GLU A 60 -2.73 -10.36 -0.73
N LEU A 61 -2.82 -10.92 0.48
CA LEU A 61 -2.79 -12.36 0.72
C LEU A 61 -4.10 -12.80 1.39
N ASP A 62 -4.81 -13.72 0.74
CA ASP A 62 -5.92 -14.42 1.36
C ASP A 62 -5.35 -15.58 2.19
N VAL A 63 -5.48 -15.51 3.51
CA VAL A 63 -4.87 -16.42 4.48
C VAL A 63 -5.94 -17.20 5.26
N GLN A 64 -5.65 -18.45 5.57
CA GLN A 64 -6.47 -19.26 6.45
C GLN A 64 -6.31 -18.79 7.90
N THR A 65 -7.42 -18.71 8.63
CA THR A 65 -7.43 -18.31 10.05
C THR A 65 -7.59 -19.49 11.01
N HIS A 66 -8.13 -20.61 10.52
CA HIS A 66 -8.35 -21.84 11.29
C HIS A 66 -8.02 -23.09 10.44
N HIS A 67 -7.52 -24.15 11.07
CA HIS A 67 -7.13 -25.39 10.37
C HIS A 67 -8.35 -26.14 9.80
N ASP A 68 -9.46 -26.16 10.54
CA ASP A 68 -10.58 -27.08 10.27
C ASP A 68 -11.89 -26.36 9.90
N ARG A 69 -11.84 -25.05 9.64
CA ARG A 69 -13.04 -24.26 9.30
C ARG A 69 -13.14 -24.04 7.79
N THR A 70 -14.32 -24.26 7.24
CA THR A 70 -14.66 -23.90 5.86
C THR A 70 -15.84 -22.92 5.85
N GLY A 71 -15.90 -22.03 4.86
CA GLY A 71 -16.99 -21.07 4.67
C GLY A 71 -16.65 -19.61 5.03
N PRO A 72 -17.65 -18.70 5.03
CA PRO A 72 -17.46 -17.29 5.33
C PRO A 72 -16.87 -17.12 6.75
N GLY A 73 -15.65 -16.57 6.84
CA GLY A 73 -14.91 -16.41 8.10
C GLY A 73 -13.81 -17.45 8.35
N SER A 74 -13.57 -18.40 7.43
CA SER A 74 -12.40 -19.30 7.51
C SER A 74 -11.11 -18.70 6.96
N TYR A 75 -11.20 -17.52 6.35
CA TYR A 75 -10.06 -16.80 5.79
C TYR A 75 -10.19 -15.30 6.02
N ARG A 76 -9.06 -14.61 5.94
CA ARG A 76 -8.96 -13.15 5.92
C ARG A 76 -7.98 -12.70 4.85
N THR A 77 -8.15 -11.48 4.37
CA THR A 77 -7.15 -10.85 3.51
C THR A 77 -6.24 -9.99 4.37
N ILE A 78 -4.92 -10.21 4.26
CA ILE A 78 -3.90 -9.34 4.87
C ILE A 78 -3.18 -8.56 3.78
N VAL A 79 -2.81 -7.32 4.07
CA VAL A 79 -2.06 -6.45 3.16
C VAL A 79 -0.65 -6.29 3.70
N LEU A 80 0.33 -6.74 2.92
CA LEU A 80 1.74 -6.49 3.19
C LEU A 80 2.16 -5.25 2.42
N ARG A 81 2.62 -4.23 3.13
CA ARG A 81 3.11 -2.98 2.53
C ARG A 81 4.61 -3.02 2.31
N ASP A 82 5.06 -2.29 1.28
CA ASP A 82 6.48 -2.11 0.96
C ASP A 82 7.25 -3.44 0.80
N VAL A 83 6.62 -4.42 0.14
CA VAL A 83 7.22 -5.72 -0.16
C VAL A 83 8.26 -5.54 -1.26
N LEU A 84 9.43 -6.18 -1.10
CA LEU A 84 10.49 -6.14 -2.10
C LEU A 84 10.30 -7.24 -3.13
N PHE A 85 10.43 -6.90 -4.42
CA PHE A 85 10.46 -7.86 -5.50
C PHE A 85 11.88 -8.35 -5.76
N VAL A 86 12.11 -9.64 -5.47
CA VAL A 86 13.41 -10.31 -5.58
C VAL A 86 13.23 -11.62 -6.36
N PRO A 87 13.33 -11.59 -7.71
CA PRO A 87 13.02 -12.75 -8.55
C PRO A 87 13.87 -14.00 -8.27
N THR A 88 15.06 -13.81 -7.71
CA THR A 88 16.00 -14.90 -7.41
C THR A 88 15.78 -15.53 -6.04
N ALA A 89 14.83 -15.03 -5.24
CA ALA A 89 14.53 -15.60 -3.93
C ALA A 89 13.86 -16.97 -4.07
N VAL A 90 14.36 -17.95 -3.32
CA VAL A 90 13.88 -19.35 -3.35
C VAL A 90 12.45 -19.51 -2.83
N CYS A 91 12.00 -18.58 -1.99
CA CYS A 91 10.63 -18.47 -1.50
C CYS A 91 10.31 -17.00 -1.19
N ASN A 92 9.07 -16.73 -0.80
CA ASN A 92 8.69 -15.42 -0.27
C ASN A 92 9.02 -15.34 1.23
N ILE A 93 9.17 -14.12 1.75
CA ILE A 93 9.53 -13.86 3.15
C ILE A 93 8.48 -12.96 3.79
N LEU A 94 7.90 -13.46 4.88
CA LEU A 94 7.13 -12.68 5.83
C LEU A 94 8.08 -12.18 6.92
N GLY A 95 8.54 -10.93 6.81
CA GLY A 95 9.43 -10.31 7.80
C GLY A 95 8.69 -9.60 8.94
N ARG A 96 9.48 -9.04 9.87
CA ARG A 96 8.98 -8.34 11.06
C ARG A 96 7.99 -7.19 10.83
N PRO A 97 7.93 -6.47 9.69
CA PRO A 97 6.95 -5.40 9.55
C PRO A 97 5.49 -5.84 9.77
N ILE A 98 5.16 -7.13 9.59
CA ILE A 98 3.84 -7.69 9.95
C ILE A 98 3.45 -7.44 11.42
N LEU A 99 4.43 -7.36 12.33
CA LEU A 99 4.21 -7.19 13.76
C LEU A 99 3.73 -5.78 14.14
N LYS A 100 3.70 -4.84 13.19
CA LYS A 100 3.11 -3.51 13.40
C LYS A 100 1.59 -3.57 13.49
N ASP A 101 0.99 -4.50 12.75
CA ASP A 101 -0.47 -4.60 12.60
C ASP A 101 -1.04 -5.84 13.29
N PHE A 102 -0.23 -6.88 13.49
CA PHE A 102 -0.65 -8.16 14.02
C PHE A 102 0.21 -8.63 15.20
N GLY A 103 -0.42 -9.27 16.18
CA GLY A 103 0.27 -10.13 17.13
C GLY A 103 0.70 -11.43 16.45
N LEU A 104 1.83 -12.01 16.87
CA LEU A 104 2.29 -13.31 16.40
C LEU A 104 2.71 -14.18 17.58
N VAL A 105 2.04 -15.32 17.73
CA VAL A 105 2.45 -16.37 18.66
C VAL A 105 2.98 -17.54 17.85
N THR A 106 4.14 -18.07 18.24
CA THR A 106 4.79 -19.20 17.57
C THR A 106 5.10 -20.32 18.55
N GLU A 107 4.76 -21.54 18.17
CA GLU A 107 5.21 -22.79 18.78
C GLU A 107 6.22 -23.48 17.82
N PRO A 108 6.87 -24.59 18.20
CA PRO A 108 7.92 -25.19 17.39
C PRO A 108 7.53 -25.52 15.93
N SER A 109 6.25 -25.82 15.67
CA SER A 109 5.77 -26.22 14.34
C SER A 109 4.52 -25.48 13.86
N THR A 110 3.98 -24.56 14.66
CA THR A 110 2.75 -23.81 14.38
C THR A 110 2.91 -22.34 14.78
N GLY A 111 2.07 -21.49 14.23
CA GLY A 111 1.96 -20.10 14.64
C GLY A 111 0.61 -19.51 14.29
N GLN A 112 0.24 -18.46 14.99
CA GLN A 112 -1.03 -17.78 14.80
C GLN A 112 -0.78 -16.27 14.79
N LEU A 113 -1.24 -15.62 13.73
CA LEU A 113 -1.40 -14.17 13.70
C LEU A 113 -2.73 -13.80 14.35
N THR A 114 -2.72 -12.76 15.17
CA THR A 114 -3.92 -12.15 15.74
C THR A 114 -4.00 -10.68 15.35
N ASP A 115 -5.21 -10.18 15.09
CA ASP A 115 -5.42 -8.75 14.89
C ASP A 115 -5.37 -7.97 16.21
N LYS A 116 -5.53 -6.64 16.15
CA LYS A 116 -5.48 -5.76 17.33
C LYS A 116 -6.62 -6.02 18.33
N ALA A 117 -7.71 -6.67 17.91
CA ALA A 117 -8.79 -7.10 18.80
C ALA A 117 -8.50 -8.47 19.45
N GLY A 118 -7.41 -9.13 19.06
CA GLY A 118 -7.05 -10.46 19.52
C GLY A 118 -7.66 -11.58 18.68
N GLU A 119 -8.36 -11.26 17.60
CA GLU A 119 -9.04 -12.26 16.78
C GLU A 119 -8.05 -12.95 15.81
N PRO A 120 -8.24 -14.25 15.49
CA PRO A 120 -7.40 -14.96 14.53
C PRO A 120 -7.35 -14.28 13.16
N ALA A 121 -6.15 -13.93 12.74
CA ALA A 121 -5.88 -13.20 11.50
C ALA A 121 -5.07 -13.99 10.47
N GLY A 122 -4.45 -15.11 10.87
CA GLY A 122 -3.71 -15.98 9.97
C GLY A 122 -3.09 -17.16 10.70
N LEU A 123 -2.81 -18.22 9.97
CA LEU A 123 -2.13 -19.42 10.47
C LEU A 123 -0.77 -19.59 9.82
N LEU A 124 0.17 -20.09 10.61
CA LEU A 124 1.46 -20.52 10.15
C LEU A 124 1.70 -21.97 10.59
N ASP A 125 2.39 -22.73 9.76
CA ASP A 125 2.91 -24.02 10.19
C ASP A 125 4.14 -24.47 9.39
N GLY A 126 4.79 -25.50 9.90
CA GLY A 126 5.88 -26.17 9.22
C GLY A 126 6.87 -26.73 10.23
N PRO A 127 7.42 -27.93 10.00
CA PRO A 127 8.26 -28.62 10.99
C PRO A 127 9.63 -27.96 11.20
N ARG A 128 10.07 -27.08 10.29
CA ARG A 128 11.39 -26.40 10.34
C ARG A 128 11.27 -24.90 10.15
N LEU A 129 10.45 -24.49 9.19
CA LEU A 129 10.20 -23.10 8.85
C LEU A 129 8.70 -22.88 8.87
N LEU A 130 8.24 -21.91 9.67
CA LEU A 130 6.84 -21.53 9.74
C LEU A 130 6.43 -20.81 8.46
N ARG A 131 5.38 -21.31 7.81
CA ARG A 131 4.88 -20.83 6.52
C ARG A 131 3.45 -20.35 6.69
N LEU A 132 3.17 -19.16 6.18
CA LEU A 132 1.83 -18.61 6.18
C LEU A 132 0.89 -19.46 5.31
N ARG A 133 -0.25 -19.84 5.86
CA ARG A 133 -1.27 -20.62 5.16
C ARG A 133 -2.12 -19.75 4.26
N LEU A 134 -1.88 -19.84 2.96
CA LEU A 134 -2.70 -19.17 1.95
C LEU A 134 -3.93 -20.00 1.57
N VAL A 135 -5.03 -19.32 1.29
CA VAL A 135 -6.24 -19.94 0.74
C VAL A 135 -5.94 -20.55 -0.63
N GLY A 136 -6.38 -21.79 -0.85
CA GLY A 136 -6.19 -22.50 -2.13
C GLY A 136 -4.82 -23.13 -2.32
N MET A 137 -3.87 -22.95 -1.40
CA MET A 137 -2.60 -23.69 -1.40
C MET A 137 -2.71 -24.98 -0.59
N ASN A 138 -2.08 -26.04 -1.10
CA ASN A 138 -2.04 -27.32 -0.38
C ASN A 138 -1.13 -27.20 0.85
N ALA A 139 -1.63 -27.67 1.99
CA ALA A 139 -0.92 -27.67 3.25
C ALA A 139 0.44 -28.39 3.21
N THR A 140 0.55 -29.45 2.40
CA THR A 140 1.74 -30.31 2.36
C THR A 140 2.73 -29.95 1.26
N GLU A 141 2.33 -29.15 0.27
CA GLU A 141 3.23 -28.72 -0.80
C GLU A 141 4.14 -27.59 -0.29
N THR A 142 5.40 -27.60 -0.74
CA THR A 142 6.41 -26.58 -0.43
C THR A 142 7.33 -26.41 -1.64
N CYS A 143 7.85 -25.20 -1.84
CA CYS A 143 8.91 -24.93 -2.82
C CYS A 143 10.32 -25.24 -2.27
N LEU A 144 10.42 -25.54 -0.96
CA LEU A 144 11.68 -25.81 -0.28
C LEU A 144 12.04 -27.30 -0.38
N ARG A 145 13.32 -27.60 -0.55
CA ARG A 145 13.82 -28.98 -0.65
C ARG A 145 14.09 -29.56 0.74
N ASP A 146 13.67 -30.79 0.99
CA ASP A 146 13.80 -31.44 2.31
C ASP A 146 15.26 -31.72 2.73
N ASP A 147 16.14 -31.90 1.73
CA ASP A 147 17.56 -32.23 1.88
C ASP A 147 18.46 -31.00 2.11
N THR A 148 17.88 -29.80 2.09
CA THR A 148 18.62 -28.54 2.12
C THR A 148 18.36 -27.80 3.43
N MET A 149 19.42 -27.38 4.12
CA MET A 149 19.31 -26.48 5.27
C MET A 149 19.25 -25.04 4.77
N TYR A 150 18.10 -24.39 4.95
CA TYR A 150 17.90 -23.01 4.54
C TYR A 150 18.13 -22.02 5.69
N MET A 151 18.84 -20.93 5.40
CA MET A 151 18.85 -19.73 6.23
C MET A 151 18.06 -18.63 5.51
N ILE A 152 16.74 -18.59 5.72
CA ILE A 152 15.84 -17.68 5.02
C ILE A 152 15.68 -16.39 5.81
N ASN A 153 16.29 -15.31 5.33
CA ASN A 153 16.09 -13.98 5.88
C ASN A 153 16.51 -12.91 4.86
N ALA A 154 16.02 -11.69 5.08
CA ALA A 154 16.35 -10.53 4.27
C ALA A 154 16.49 -9.27 5.13
N VAL A 155 17.58 -8.55 4.91
CA VAL A 155 17.84 -7.24 5.51
C VAL A 155 17.92 -6.19 4.42
N TRP A 156 17.00 -5.24 4.45
CA TRP A 156 17.05 -4.02 3.65
C TRP A 156 17.70 -2.91 4.47
N SER A 157 18.85 -2.40 4.03
CA SER A 157 19.63 -1.44 4.82
C SER A 157 18.86 -0.12 5.00
N ASP A 158 19.18 0.64 6.04
CA ASP A 158 18.59 1.98 6.22
C ASP A 158 18.95 2.92 5.07
N ALA A 159 20.15 2.78 4.49
CA ALA A 159 20.60 3.57 3.35
C ALA A 159 19.73 3.35 2.11
N GLU A 160 19.44 2.09 1.77
CA GLU A 160 18.61 1.76 0.61
C GLU A 160 17.14 2.18 0.86
N ARG A 161 16.65 2.05 2.09
CA ARG A 161 15.32 2.53 2.49
C ARG A 161 15.20 4.05 2.42
N ALA A 162 16.22 4.78 2.84
CA ALA A 162 16.24 6.24 2.77
C ALA A 162 16.19 6.73 1.32
N ILE A 163 16.89 6.07 0.39
CA ILE A 163 16.81 6.38 -1.04
C ILE A 163 15.39 6.14 -1.58
N TYR A 164 14.76 5.02 -1.21
CA TYR A 164 13.39 4.73 -1.61
C TYR A 164 12.42 5.78 -1.07
N GLN A 165 12.50 6.11 0.21
CA GLN A 165 11.66 7.12 0.84
C GLN A 165 11.84 8.49 0.18
N ALA A 166 13.07 8.95 0.00
CA ALA A 166 13.34 10.23 -0.65
C ALA A 166 12.77 10.30 -2.08
N ARG A 167 12.76 9.17 -2.81
CA ARG A 167 12.11 9.09 -4.11
C ARG A 167 10.58 9.18 -4.00
N GLN A 168 9.97 8.48 -3.04
CA GLN A 168 8.53 8.58 -2.79
C GLN A 168 8.14 10.00 -2.39
N ASP A 169 8.93 10.66 -1.54
CA ASP A 169 8.70 12.04 -1.14
C ASP A 169 8.83 12.99 -2.34
N LEU A 170 9.82 12.78 -3.23
CA LEU A 170 9.93 13.57 -4.45
C LEU A 170 8.72 13.37 -5.38
N GLU A 171 8.29 12.12 -5.58
CA GLU A 171 7.12 11.80 -6.40
C GLU A 171 5.82 12.36 -5.79
N ALA A 172 5.68 12.35 -4.46
CA ALA A 172 4.56 12.94 -3.74
C ALA A 172 4.57 14.47 -3.75
N ASN A 173 5.75 15.09 -3.68
CA ASN A 173 5.92 16.54 -3.65
C ASN A 173 5.89 17.18 -5.05
N THR A 174 6.05 16.41 -6.13
CA THR A 174 5.84 16.94 -7.48
C THR A 174 4.36 16.99 -7.81
N LEU A 175 3.71 18.12 -7.50
CA LEU A 175 2.40 18.39 -8.10
C LEU A 175 2.50 18.34 -9.61
N PRO A 176 1.70 17.50 -10.29
CA PRO A 176 1.72 17.45 -11.74
C PRO A 176 1.39 18.84 -12.31
N PRO A 177 1.97 19.22 -13.46
CA PRO A 177 1.59 20.44 -14.16
C PRO A 177 0.08 20.45 -14.41
N LEU A 178 -0.55 21.64 -14.33
CA LEU A 178 -1.96 21.79 -14.67
C LEU A 178 -2.25 21.17 -16.04
N THR A 179 -3.34 20.40 -16.13
CA THR A 179 -3.85 19.89 -17.40
C THR A 179 -4.29 21.05 -18.30
N GLN A 180 -4.49 20.79 -19.59
CA GLN A 180 -4.94 21.82 -20.53
C GLN A 180 -6.33 22.37 -20.13
N GLU A 181 -7.23 21.50 -19.66
CA GLU A 181 -8.57 21.85 -19.20
C GLU A 181 -8.52 22.74 -17.96
N GLU A 182 -7.72 22.34 -16.96
CA GLU A 182 -7.52 23.12 -15.73
C GLU A 182 -6.93 24.51 -16.05
N ARG A 183 -5.96 24.60 -16.98
CA ARG A 183 -5.41 25.89 -17.45
C ARG A 183 -6.45 26.74 -18.17
N ALA A 184 -7.27 26.13 -19.02
CA ALA A 184 -8.30 26.85 -19.77
C ALA A 184 -9.38 27.40 -18.83
N TRP A 185 -9.81 26.59 -17.85
CA TRP A 185 -10.76 27.01 -16.84
C TRP A 185 -10.20 28.13 -15.97
N LEU A 186 -8.98 27.98 -15.47
CA LEU A 186 -8.28 29.04 -14.73
C LEU A 186 -8.14 30.32 -15.56
N GLY A 187 -7.78 30.19 -16.84
CA GLY A 187 -7.70 31.31 -17.77
C GLY A 187 -9.02 32.06 -17.92
N ARG A 188 -10.14 31.33 -17.95
CA ARG A 188 -11.49 31.88 -18.10
C ARG A 188 -11.96 32.65 -16.85
N TYR A 189 -11.71 32.13 -15.65
CA TYR A 189 -12.31 32.67 -14.42
C TYR A 189 -11.35 33.49 -13.54
N TYR A 190 -10.06 33.15 -13.53
CA TYR A 190 -9.05 33.76 -12.65
C TYR A 190 -7.84 34.33 -13.42
N GLY A 191 -7.74 34.05 -14.72
CA GLY A 191 -6.65 34.46 -15.61
C GLY A 191 -5.43 33.54 -15.57
N ASN A 192 -4.94 33.14 -14.39
CA ASN A 192 -3.86 32.17 -14.23
C ASN A 192 -3.85 31.55 -12.82
N GLU A 193 -3.02 30.51 -12.65
CA GLU A 193 -2.88 29.77 -11.38
C GLU A 193 -2.48 30.67 -10.20
N TRP A 194 -1.54 31.59 -10.42
CA TRP A 194 -1.07 32.49 -9.36
C TRP A 194 -2.20 33.37 -8.82
N LYS A 195 -3.00 33.99 -9.71
CA LYS A 195 -4.16 34.80 -9.32
C LYS A 195 -5.23 33.98 -8.62
N PHE A 196 -5.43 32.74 -9.05
CA PHE A 196 -6.35 31.82 -8.41
C PHE A 196 -5.89 31.50 -6.97
N LEU A 197 -4.66 31.04 -6.77
CA LEU A 197 -4.14 30.72 -5.43
C LEU A 197 -4.17 31.94 -4.50
N GLN A 198 -3.79 33.12 -5.00
CA GLN A 198 -3.88 34.37 -4.24
C GLN A 198 -5.31 34.68 -3.78
N SER A 199 -6.34 34.36 -4.56
CA SER A 199 -7.75 34.58 -4.16
C SER A 199 -8.19 33.72 -2.99
N TYR A 200 -7.48 32.61 -2.73
CA TYR A 200 -7.69 31.72 -1.58
C TYR A 200 -6.60 31.88 -0.50
N LEU A 201 -5.74 32.91 -0.61
CA LEU A 201 -4.62 33.15 0.30
C LEU A 201 -3.60 31.99 0.35
N LEU A 202 -3.45 31.27 -0.76
CA LEU A 202 -2.49 30.16 -0.93
C LEU A 202 -1.23 30.62 -1.66
N ASP A 203 -0.08 30.06 -1.28
CA ASP A 203 1.23 30.33 -1.88
C ASP A 203 1.55 29.35 -3.02
N LEU A 204 1.87 29.88 -4.19
CA LEU A 204 2.29 29.10 -5.37
C LEU A 204 3.64 28.40 -5.17
N THR A 205 4.48 28.91 -4.28
CA THR A 205 5.83 28.37 -4.00
C THR A 205 5.83 27.32 -2.89
N ASN A 206 4.72 27.18 -2.16
CA ASN A 206 4.50 26.12 -1.18
C ASN A 206 3.74 24.96 -1.86
N ASP A 207 4.39 23.80 -2.00
CA ASP A 207 3.79 22.66 -2.69
C ASP A 207 2.57 22.08 -1.96
N GLU A 208 2.46 22.20 -0.63
CA GLU A 208 1.28 21.75 0.13
C GLU A 208 0.07 22.66 -0.15
N GLU A 209 0.27 23.97 -0.06
CA GLU A 209 -0.79 24.96 -0.36
C GLU A 209 -1.17 24.95 -1.84
N ARG A 210 -0.21 24.70 -2.72
CA ARG A 210 -0.49 24.52 -4.15
C ARG A 210 -1.28 23.23 -4.41
N ALA A 211 -1.12 22.19 -3.60
CA ALA A 211 -1.89 20.95 -3.67
C ALA A 211 -3.32 21.17 -3.19
N GLU A 212 -3.48 21.92 -2.10
CA GLU A 212 -4.78 22.39 -1.63
C GLU A 212 -5.50 23.20 -2.71
N GLY A 213 -4.79 24.13 -3.36
CA GLY A 213 -5.32 24.88 -4.48
C GLY A 213 -5.78 24.00 -5.64
N ARG A 214 -5.09 22.89 -5.93
CA ARG A 214 -5.54 21.91 -6.95
C ARG A 214 -6.83 21.22 -6.55
N ALA A 215 -7.01 20.87 -5.28
CA ALA A 215 -8.25 20.28 -4.80
C ALA A 215 -9.42 21.26 -4.94
N ILE A 216 -9.21 22.53 -4.58
CA ILE A 216 -10.22 23.59 -4.75
C ILE A 216 -10.59 23.78 -6.23
N LEU A 217 -9.59 23.87 -7.10
CA LEU A 217 -9.79 24.04 -8.54
C LEU A 217 -10.69 22.93 -9.12
N LYS A 218 -10.38 21.67 -8.81
CA LYS A 218 -11.16 20.53 -9.30
C LYS A 218 -12.60 20.56 -8.80
N GLY A 219 -12.81 20.89 -7.53
CA GLY A 219 -14.15 21.03 -6.97
C GLY A 219 -14.97 22.13 -7.65
N LEU A 220 -14.35 23.27 -8.00
CA LEU A 220 -15.04 24.34 -8.72
C LEU A 220 -15.36 23.97 -10.18
N MET A 221 -14.45 23.26 -10.85
CA MET A 221 -14.69 22.77 -12.21
C MET A 221 -15.85 21.76 -12.25
N GLU A 222 -15.89 20.82 -11.31
CA GLU A 222 -16.97 19.84 -11.18
C GLU A 222 -18.32 20.52 -10.90
N GLN A 223 -18.34 21.57 -10.05
CA GLN A 223 -19.55 22.36 -9.82
C GLN A 223 -20.02 23.10 -11.07
N ASP A 224 -19.10 23.66 -11.86
CA ASP A 224 -19.43 24.36 -13.12
C ASP A 224 -20.06 23.38 -14.13
N GLU A 225 -19.50 22.17 -14.26
CA GLU A 225 -20.07 21.11 -15.11
C GLU A 225 -21.45 20.66 -14.62
N ILE A 226 -21.63 20.42 -13.32
CA ILE A 226 -22.93 20.04 -12.74
C ILE A 226 -23.96 21.16 -12.98
N MET A 227 -23.57 22.43 -12.83
CA MET A 227 -24.44 23.58 -13.08
C MET A 227 -24.82 23.71 -14.56
N GLU A 228 -23.90 23.42 -15.47
CA GLU A 228 -24.16 23.40 -16.91
C GLU A 228 -25.13 22.28 -17.30
N ILE A 229 -24.93 21.07 -16.74
CA ILE A 229 -25.84 19.93 -16.89
C ILE A 229 -27.24 20.27 -16.34
N CYS A 230 -27.34 20.80 -15.12
CA CYS A 230 -28.61 21.20 -14.50
C CYS A 230 -29.39 22.23 -15.33
N ARG A 231 -28.68 23.18 -15.97
CA ARG A 231 -29.28 24.17 -16.90
C ARG A 231 -29.81 23.51 -18.17
N LEU A 232 -29.09 22.52 -18.72
CA LEU A 232 -29.51 21.79 -19.92
C LEU A 232 -30.72 20.88 -19.68
N ILE A 233 -30.83 20.28 -18.49
CA ILE A 233 -31.95 19.39 -18.13
C ILE A 233 -33.16 20.13 -17.53
N GLY A 234 -33.09 21.46 -17.37
CA GLY A 234 -34.22 22.29 -16.91
C GLY A 234 -34.64 22.07 -15.45
N VAL A 235 -33.77 21.52 -14.59
CA VAL A 235 -34.07 21.31 -13.16
C VAL A 235 -33.68 22.57 -12.38
N GLY A 236 -34.66 23.43 -12.12
CA GLY A 236 -34.45 24.72 -11.47
C GLY A 236 -33.99 24.63 -10.01
N TYR A 237 -32.89 25.33 -9.70
CA TYR A 237 -32.45 26.01 -8.45
C TYR A 237 -32.58 25.37 -7.05
N VAL A 238 -33.36 24.31 -6.83
CA VAL A 238 -33.68 23.82 -5.46
C VAL A 238 -32.58 22.92 -4.88
N LEU A 239 -31.81 22.21 -5.70
CA LEU A 239 -30.69 21.37 -5.24
C LEU A 239 -29.44 22.18 -4.82
N ALA A 240 -29.23 23.37 -5.40
CA ALA A 240 -28.06 24.20 -5.12
C ALA A 240 -28.06 24.83 -3.72
N ILE A 241 -29.25 25.06 -3.12
CA ILE A 241 -29.36 25.59 -1.76
C ILE A 241 -29.08 24.49 -0.72
N ALA A 242 -29.48 23.25 -0.99
CA ALA A 242 -29.24 22.11 -0.10
C ALA A 242 -27.74 21.75 -0.01
N ALA A 243 -27.01 21.80 -1.14
CA ALA A 243 -25.58 21.50 -1.16
C ALA A 243 -24.73 22.59 -0.48
N ASN A 244 -25.08 23.88 -0.66
CA ASN A 244 -24.38 24.99 0.00
C ASN A 244 -24.59 24.99 1.52
N PHE A 245 -25.77 24.60 2.00
CA PHE A 245 -26.02 24.50 3.45
C PHE A 245 -25.21 23.36 4.08
N HIS A 246 -25.04 22.24 3.37
CA HIS A 246 -24.29 21.09 3.88
C HIS A 246 -22.76 21.33 3.88
N ALA A 247 -22.22 21.94 2.81
CA ALA A 247 -20.79 22.28 2.74
C ALA A 247 -20.39 23.37 3.75
N PHE A 248 -21.25 24.36 4.00
CA PHE A 248 -21.01 25.39 5.01
C PHE A 248 -21.06 24.81 6.44
N VAL A 249 -21.96 23.88 6.73
CA VAL A 249 -22.03 23.17 8.03
C VAL A 249 -20.80 22.30 8.26
N LEU A 250 -20.35 21.55 7.24
CA LEU A 250 -19.12 20.75 7.30
C LEU A 250 -17.86 21.61 7.53
N LEU A 251 -17.80 22.80 6.92
CA LEU A 251 -16.69 23.75 7.13
C LEU A 251 -16.69 24.38 8.52
N GLN A 252 -17.84 24.54 9.17
CA GLN A 252 -17.91 25.02 10.56
C GLN A 252 -17.57 23.93 11.58
N GLU A 253 -17.95 22.68 11.33
CA GLU A 253 -17.57 21.55 12.21
C GLU A 253 -16.06 21.25 12.16
N LEU A 254 -15.44 21.38 10.98
CA LEU A 254 -13.98 21.22 10.84
C LEU A 254 -13.17 22.35 11.50
N ARG A 255 -13.76 23.54 11.71
CA ARG A 255 -13.13 24.65 12.45
C ARG A 255 -13.37 24.60 13.96
N GLY A 256 -14.34 23.80 14.43
CA GLY A 256 -14.73 23.70 15.84
C GLY A 256 -14.04 22.57 16.63
N GLN A 257 -13.22 21.75 15.97
CA GLN A 257 -12.49 20.65 16.61
C GLN A 257 -10.99 20.75 16.34
N SER A 258 -10.34 21.63 17.08
CA SER A 258 -8.96 21.45 17.52
C SER A 258 -8.88 22.00 18.95
N PRO A 259 -8.22 21.31 19.90
CA PRO A 259 -8.17 21.71 21.31
C PRO A 259 -7.56 23.10 21.53
#